data_AF-A0A8J7PZ37-F1
#
_entry.id   AF-A0A8J7PZ37-F1
#
_cell.length_a   1.000
_cell.length_b   1.000
_cell.length_c   1.000
_cell.angle_alpha   90.00
_cell.angle_beta   90.00
_cell.angle_gamma   90.00
#
_symmetry.space_group_name_H-M   'P 1'
#
loop_
_entity.id
_entity.type
_entity.pdbx_description
1 polymer ?
#
loop_
_entity_poly.entity_id
_entity_poly.type
_entity_poly.pdbx_seq_one_letter_code
_entity_poly.pdbx_strand_id
1 'polypeptide(L)'
;MRHPLSRVARLRLEVLEGREVPAGNVTASLVGGRLTITGDDQDNVIQSLLVTGTAVTVTPDGSTSVNGQTAGTAVTLPGAATSLTANLLGGNDSLAIDPNSDFVLTGAATFNLGSENNTLNLTTSGRITLGGLVVTSGPGSSTVTVSPGVGLGTVTGRALFSFGPGGLNNQVNLSNTSFPGPAGVRVTAGSGGSNLVTANNVTVARTFSLNTGRSLGFNQTFTNDTLGGLAMTGHDTSLVLSSSTINGNLSEIGVFSDTANLTNVTVTGNVTIRGAVGQGASLTTAGTFTARNVSVSSVNGNTRFQAGGTSATINGNLSVICREAPTLQFSTSALSEVKGNVAVGGSTFQTSVTVNGNFKADRNVTVTAAPNSKSTSISIGDTTPAAAIGGNLTVAAGNGPLGLTLTNLTVGGATRVTTGAGADTLTIDATTFQGAFTANTGRGDDTFAIAQRTGMPAPVTFNGRVLINAGLDNDTLRLGLSTGGANSRVVFSVPTSRLNGMAGFNTYFKSTSQVTGPADFLNWTNA
;
A
#
# COMPACT_ATOMS: atom_id res chain seq x y z
N MET A 1 -21.68 -59.51 73.07
CA MET A 1 -20.31 -59.09 72.74
C MET A 1 -20.29 -58.56 71.32
N ARG A 2 -20.13 -57.24 71.13
CA ARG A 2 -19.94 -56.61 69.82
C ARG A 2 -18.60 -55.88 69.86
N HIS A 3 -17.66 -56.28 69.00
CA HIS A 3 -16.34 -55.67 68.90
C HIS A 3 -16.44 -54.24 68.33
N PRO A 4 -15.67 -53.27 68.85
CA PRO A 4 -15.60 -51.94 68.27
C PRO A 4 -14.85 -52.00 66.93
N LEU A 5 -15.48 -51.49 65.87
CA LEU A 5 -14.84 -51.37 64.55
C LEU A 5 -13.76 -50.29 64.60
N SER A 6 -12.53 -50.70 64.27
CA SER A 6 -11.35 -49.83 64.13
C SER A 6 -11.60 -48.79 63.03
N ARG A 7 -11.52 -47.50 63.39
CA ARG A 7 -11.58 -46.39 62.44
C ARG A 7 -10.25 -46.31 61.68
N VAL A 8 -10.30 -46.57 60.38
CA VAL A 8 -9.17 -46.36 59.46
C VAL A 8 -8.95 -44.85 59.28
N ALA A 9 -7.78 -44.35 59.70
CA ALA A 9 -7.37 -42.98 59.46
C ALA A 9 -7.22 -42.74 57.95
N ARG A 10 -8.03 -41.85 57.38
CA ARG A 10 -7.89 -41.42 55.99
C ARG A 10 -6.76 -40.40 55.91
N LEU A 11 -5.68 -40.73 55.19
CA LEU A 11 -4.67 -39.77 54.77
C LEU A 11 -5.35 -38.68 53.93
N ARG A 12 -5.34 -37.44 54.43
CA ARG A 12 -5.65 -36.25 53.64
C ARG A 12 -4.32 -35.62 53.24
N LEU A 13 -4.08 -35.47 51.94
CA LEU A 13 -3.08 -34.52 51.46
C LEU A 13 -3.71 -33.14 51.62
N GLU A 14 -3.16 -32.31 52.51
CA GLU A 14 -3.42 -30.89 52.47
C GLU A 14 -2.65 -30.31 51.28
N VAL A 15 -3.33 -29.52 50.46
CA VAL A 15 -2.65 -28.76 49.40
C VAL A 15 -1.69 -27.83 50.12
N LEU A 16 -0.39 -28.01 49.90
CA LEU A 16 0.62 -27.09 50.43
C LEU A 16 0.17 -25.67 50.04
N GLU A 17 0.07 -24.79 51.03
CA GLU A 17 -0.22 -23.37 50.78
C GLU A 17 0.71 -22.90 49.66
N GLY A 18 0.11 -22.20 48.67
CA GLY A 18 0.88 -21.68 47.56
C GLY A 18 2.05 -20.90 48.14
N ARG A 19 3.27 -21.29 47.79
CA ARG A 19 4.44 -20.47 48.10
C ARG A 19 4.25 -19.18 47.32
N GLU A 20 3.63 -18.19 47.95
CA GLU A 20 3.65 -16.82 47.48
C GLU A 20 5.13 -16.43 47.49
N VAL A 21 5.71 -16.43 46.29
CA VAL A 21 6.97 -15.73 46.05
C VAL A 21 6.73 -14.30 46.54
N PRO A 22 7.70 -13.67 47.24
CA PRO A 22 7.56 -12.28 47.60
C PRO A 22 7.18 -11.48 46.36
N ALA A 23 6.09 -10.73 46.45
CA ALA A 23 5.65 -9.79 45.44
C ALA A 23 6.84 -8.98 44.85
N GLY A 24 6.90 -8.89 43.52
CA GLY A 24 7.95 -8.16 42.81
C GLY A 24 9.28 -8.90 42.75
N ASN A 25 9.27 -10.24 42.68
CA ASN A 25 10.48 -11.06 42.60
C ASN A 25 10.58 -11.81 41.27
N VAL A 26 11.63 -11.49 40.53
CA VAL A 26 12.04 -12.19 39.32
C VAL A 26 12.97 -13.35 39.66
N THR A 27 12.72 -14.54 39.11
CA THR A 27 13.65 -15.66 39.15
C THR A 27 14.54 -15.66 37.91
N ALA A 28 15.86 -15.71 38.10
CA ALA A 28 16.85 -15.77 37.03
C ALA A 28 17.81 -16.97 37.22
N SER A 29 17.96 -17.81 36.21
CA SER A 29 18.86 -18.98 36.25
C SER A 29 19.59 -19.19 34.94
N LEU A 30 20.84 -19.68 35.01
CA LEU A 30 21.65 -20.01 33.84
C LEU A 30 22.11 -21.46 33.94
N VAL A 31 21.57 -22.32 33.07
CA VAL A 31 21.86 -23.77 33.07
C VAL A 31 22.10 -24.25 31.64
N GLY A 32 23.23 -24.91 31.39
CA GLY A 32 23.56 -25.45 30.06
C GLY A 32 23.61 -24.40 28.95
N GLY A 33 23.97 -23.15 29.28
CA GLY A 33 23.98 -22.01 28.36
C GLY A 33 22.62 -21.38 28.09
N ARG A 34 21.54 -21.86 28.72
CA ARG A 34 20.22 -21.22 28.62
C ARG A 34 19.97 -20.34 29.83
N LEU A 35 19.85 -19.03 29.59
CA LEU A 35 19.33 -18.08 30.57
C LEU A 35 17.79 -18.20 30.61
N THR A 36 17.23 -18.41 31.79
CA THR A 36 15.79 -18.40 32.03
C THR A 36 15.46 -17.31 33.04
N ILE A 37 14.58 -16.38 32.66
CA ILE A 37 14.03 -15.31 33.50
C ILE A 37 12.53 -15.58 33.64
N THR A 38 11.99 -15.50 34.85
CA THR A 38 10.56 -15.66 35.12
C THR A 38 10.11 -14.59 36.10
N GLY A 39 9.21 -13.72 35.65
CA GLY A 39 8.56 -12.70 36.48
C GLY A 39 7.44 -13.29 37.32
N ASP A 40 6.65 -12.43 37.94
CA ASP A 40 5.46 -12.76 38.72
C ASP A 40 4.22 -12.02 38.19
N ASP A 41 3.17 -11.89 38.99
CA ASP A 41 1.95 -11.18 38.58
C ASP A 41 2.01 -9.66 38.88
N GLN A 42 3.17 -9.12 39.27
CA GLN A 42 3.39 -7.71 39.54
C GLN A 42 4.31 -7.07 38.52
N ASP A 43 4.31 -5.74 38.48
CA ASP A 43 5.23 -4.96 37.65
C ASP A 43 6.69 -5.33 37.99
N ASN A 44 7.41 -5.91 37.02
CA ASN A 44 8.84 -6.22 37.16
C ASN A 44 9.67 -5.37 36.19
N VAL A 45 10.75 -4.76 36.69
CA VAL A 45 11.63 -3.89 35.89
C VAL A 45 13.08 -4.37 35.96
N ILE A 46 13.55 -4.96 34.87
CA ILE A 46 14.96 -5.27 34.62
C ILE A 46 15.57 -4.16 33.76
N GLN A 47 16.34 -3.28 34.40
CA GLN A 47 16.92 -2.09 33.75
C GLN A 47 18.10 -2.40 32.84
N SER A 48 18.87 -3.44 33.17
CA SER A 48 20.00 -3.87 32.35
C SER A 48 20.20 -5.37 32.47
N LEU A 49 20.19 -6.04 31.32
CA LEU A 49 20.63 -7.41 31.14
C LEU A 49 21.97 -7.41 30.39
N LEU A 50 23.06 -7.58 31.12
CA LEU A 50 24.41 -7.65 30.58
C LEU A 50 24.80 -9.12 30.33
N VAL A 51 25.01 -9.48 29.07
CA VAL A 51 25.48 -10.82 28.68
C VAL A 51 26.94 -10.71 28.25
N THR A 52 27.83 -11.38 28.97
CA THR A 52 29.24 -11.50 28.61
C THR A 52 29.57 -12.92 28.19
N GLY A 53 30.78 -13.15 27.67
CA GLY A 53 31.25 -14.49 27.31
C GLY A 53 31.40 -15.45 28.50
N THR A 54 31.33 -14.97 29.74
CA THR A 54 31.60 -15.78 30.95
C THR A 54 30.56 -15.63 32.07
N ALA A 55 29.67 -14.65 31.99
CA ALA A 55 28.63 -14.40 32.99
C ALA A 55 27.46 -13.60 32.40
N VAL A 56 26.31 -13.67 33.08
CA VAL A 56 25.16 -12.79 32.88
C VAL A 56 24.91 -11.98 34.15
N THR A 57 24.81 -10.66 34.03
CA THR A 57 24.39 -9.79 35.14
C THR A 57 22.98 -9.27 34.88
N VAL A 58 22.08 -9.51 35.82
CA VAL A 58 20.69 -9.03 35.82
C VAL A 58 20.58 -7.90 36.83
N THR A 59 20.32 -6.68 36.35
CA THR A 59 20.20 -5.49 37.20
C THR A 59 18.74 -5.03 37.23
N PRO A 60 18.01 -5.27 38.32
CA PRO A 60 16.65 -4.76 38.51
C PRO A 60 16.64 -3.28 38.91
N ASP A 61 15.48 -2.65 38.84
CA ASP A 61 15.25 -1.34 39.47
C ASP A 61 15.06 -1.45 41.00
N GLY A 62 14.80 -0.32 41.67
CA GLY A 62 14.58 -0.29 43.12
C GLY A 62 13.28 -0.95 43.62
N SER A 63 12.38 -1.38 42.72
CA SER A 63 11.12 -2.04 43.08
C SER A 63 11.19 -3.57 42.89
N THR A 64 12.07 -4.04 42.02
CA THR A 64 12.16 -5.46 41.64
C THR A 64 13.32 -6.15 42.36
N SER A 65 13.03 -7.32 42.94
CA SER A 65 14.03 -8.24 43.49
C SER A 65 14.37 -9.34 42.48
N VAL A 66 15.59 -9.87 42.55
CA VAL A 66 16.02 -11.00 41.71
C VAL A 66 16.56 -12.12 42.60
N ASN A 67 16.03 -13.33 42.44
CA ASN A 67 16.41 -14.52 43.23
C ASN A 67 16.36 -14.28 44.75
N GLY A 68 15.37 -13.51 45.22
CA GLY A 68 15.18 -13.19 46.64
C GLY A 68 16.19 -12.22 47.25
N GLN A 69 17.06 -11.59 46.44
CA GLN A 69 17.94 -10.52 46.89
C GLN A 69 17.14 -9.23 47.18
N THR A 70 17.72 -8.29 47.93
CA THR A 70 17.12 -6.97 48.13
C THR A 70 16.82 -6.30 46.78
N ALA A 71 15.64 -5.68 46.64
CA ALA A 71 15.26 -4.97 45.42
C ALA A 71 16.34 -3.96 44.97
N GLY A 72 16.58 -3.85 43.66
CA GLY A 72 17.65 -3.04 43.08
C GLY A 72 19.05 -3.64 43.14
N THR A 73 19.23 -4.79 43.79
CA THR A 73 20.53 -5.46 43.85
C THR A 73 20.75 -6.30 42.59
N ALA A 74 21.84 -6.02 41.87
CA ALA A 74 22.23 -6.80 40.70
C ALA A 74 22.61 -8.24 41.08
N VAL A 75 22.23 -9.21 40.25
CA VAL A 75 22.57 -10.63 40.41
C VAL A 75 23.41 -11.10 39.24
N THR A 76 24.58 -11.65 39.54
CA THR A 76 25.49 -12.22 38.53
C THR A 76 25.39 -13.75 38.52
N LEU A 77 25.05 -14.30 37.36
CA LEU A 77 24.98 -15.73 37.09
C LEU A 77 26.24 -16.17 36.33
N PRO A 78 27.10 -17.05 36.90
CA PRO A 78 28.30 -17.51 36.22
C PRO A 78 27.95 -18.44 35.05
N GLY A 79 28.67 -18.27 33.94
CA GLY A 79 28.51 -19.08 32.72
C GLY A 79 28.22 -18.23 31.48
N ALA A 80 28.50 -18.80 30.31
CA ALA A 80 28.17 -18.18 29.02
C ALA A 80 26.71 -18.46 28.65
N ALA A 81 25.90 -17.43 28.43
CA ALA A 81 24.56 -17.60 27.86
C ALA A 81 24.64 -17.68 26.33
N THR A 82 24.07 -18.74 25.76
CA THR A 82 23.92 -18.96 24.33
C THR A 82 22.48 -18.80 23.87
N SER A 83 21.51 -18.93 24.77
CA SER A 83 20.08 -18.72 24.50
C SER A 83 19.37 -18.09 25.70
N LEU A 84 18.19 -17.51 25.45
CA LEU A 84 17.41 -16.81 26.48
C LEU A 84 15.94 -17.20 26.39
N THR A 85 15.30 -17.40 27.54
CA THR A 85 13.84 -17.47 27.70
C THR A 85 13.42 -16.57 28.85
N ALA A 86 12.61 -15.55 28.57
CA ALA A 86 12.00 -14.69 29.59
C ALA A 86 10.48 -14.88 29.54
N ASN A 87 9.87 -15.16 30.70
CA ASN A 87 8.41 -15.23 30.86
C ASN A 87 8.00 -14.25 31.97
N LEU A 88 7.43 -13.10 31.62
CA LEU A 88 7.18 -12.02 32.59
C LEU A 88 5.83 -12.16 33.32
N LEU A 89 4.90 -12.94 32.76
CA LEU A 89 3.61 -13.33 33.36
C LEU A 89 2.57 -12.20 33.43
N GLY A 90 2.41 -11.50 34.55
CA GLY A 90 1.40 -10.46 34.74
C GLY A 90 2.03 -9.16 35.23
N GLY A 91 1.27 -8.06 35.20
CA GLY A 91 1.80 -6.73 35.55
C GLY A 91 2.39 -5.99 34.34
N ASN A 92 2.77 -4.73 34.57
CA ASN A 92 3.39 -3.88 33.56
C ASN A 92 4.91 -4.04 33.60
N ASP A 93 5.42 -5.04 32.89
CA ASP A 93 6.82 -5.39 32.95
C ASP A 93 7.70 -4.58 32.00
N SER A 94 8.97 -4.43 32.38
CA SER A 94 10.00 -3.82 31.55
C SER A 94 11.28 -4.64 31.59
N LEU A 95 11.77 -5.05 30.42
CA LEU A 95 13.05 -5.73 30.28
C LEU A 95 13.91 -4.98 29.26
N ALA A 96 15.07 -4.51 29.70
CA ALA A 96 16.09 -3.89 28.87
C ALA A 96 17.42 -4.66 28.91
N ILE A 97 18.14 -4.65 27.78
CA ILE A 97 19.54 -5.09 27.74
C ILE A 97 20.48 -3.95 28.14
N ASP A 98 21.74 -4.27 28.42
CA ASP A 98 22.74 -3.24 28.67
C ASP A 98 22.91 -2.30 27.45
N PRO A 99 22.78 -0.97 27.62
CA PRO A 99 22.78 -0.03 26.50
C PRO A 99 24.17 0.23 25.91
N ASN A 100 25.24 -0.23 26.57
CA ASN A 100 26.62 0.07 26.21
C ASN A 100 27.41 -1.18 25.80
N SER A 101 26.78 -2.35 25.83
CA SER A 101 27.46 -3.63 25.63
C SER A 101 26.84 -4.45 24.49
N ASP A 102 27.64 -5.36 23.96
CA ASP A 102 27.17 -6.37 23.01
C ASP A 102 26.13 -7.29 23.68
N PHE A 103 25.06 -7.62 22.95
CA PHE A 103 24.07 -8.62 23.31
C PHE A 103 24.08 -9.74 22.27
N VAL A 104 24.94 -10.74 22.53
CA VAL A 104 25.20 -11.86 21.61
C VAL A 104 24.70 -13.17 22.20
N LEU A 105 23.77 -13.82 21.50
CA LEU A 105 23.23 -15.14 21.80
C LEU A 105 23.27 -15.97 20.51
N THR A 106 24.07 -17.02 20.46
CA THR A 106 24.18 -17.89 19.26
C THR A 106 22.91 -18.67 18.98
N GLY A 107 22.10 -18.94 20.00
CA GLY A 107 20.77 -19.53 19.94
C GLY A 107 19.65 -18.48 19.95
N ALA A 108 18.42 -18.95 20.14
CA ALA A 108 17.25 -18.08 20.14
C ALA A 108 17.08 -17.30 21.46
N ALA A 109 16.55 -16.09 21.35
CA ALA A 109 15.99 -15.32 22.45
C ALA A 109 14.47 -15.33 22.35
N THR A 110 13.80 -15.83 23.39
CA THR A 110 12.33 -15.91 23.46
C THR A 110 11.85 -15.07 24.64
N PHE A 111 10.93 -14.15 24.38
CA PHE A 111 10.32 -13.27 25.36
C PHE A 111 8.81 -13.49 25.32
N ASN A 112 8.24 -13.94 26.42
CA ASN A 112 6.81 -13.90 26.67
C ASN A 112 6.55 -12.79 27.66
N LEU A 113 6.04 -11.67 27.16
CA LEU A 113 5.83 -10.45 27.93
C LEU A 113 4.62 -10.53 28.86
N GLY A 114 3.80 -11.59 28.79
CA GLY A 114 2.66 -11.69 29.70
C GLY A 114 1.49 -10.77 29.32
N SER A 115 0.54 -10.59 30.24
CA SER A 115 -0.59 -9.66 30.10
C SER A 115 -0.21 -8.22 30.49
N GLU A 116 -1.14 -7.28 30.32
CA GLU A 116 -0.97 -5.85 30.63
C GLU A 116 0.03 -5.12 29.70
N ASN A 117 0.55 -3.97 30.14
CA ASN A 117 1.36 -3.10 29.28
C ASN A 117 2.85 -3.33 29.51
N ASN A 118 3.51 -3.93 28.53
CA ASN A 118 4.88 -4.40 28.69
C ASN A 118 5.86 -3.67 27.78
N THR A 119 7.12 -3.57 28.21
CA THR A 119 8.20 -2.98 27.43
C THR A 119 9.38 -3.95 27.29
N LEU A 120 9.76 -4.25 26.05
CA LEU A 120 11.00 -4.95 25.74
C LEU A 120 11.93 -4.01 24.98
N ASN A 121 13.06 -3.67 25.57
CA ASN A 121 14.03 -2.73 25.01
C ASN A 121 15.37 -3.40 24.69
N LEU A 122 15.53 -3.85 23.45
CA LEU A 122 16.79 -4.34 22.91
C LEU A 122 17.54 -3.21 22.20
N THR A 123 17.86 -2.14 22.93
CA THR A 123 18.64 -0.99 22.42
C THR A 123 20.03 -1.01 23.03
N THR A 124 21.05 -0.92 22.19
CA THR A 124 22.45 -0.81 22.63
C THR A 124 23.29 -0.11 21.57
N SER A 125 24.36 0.56 21.99
CA SER A 125 25.42 1.03 21.09
C SER A 125 26.30 -0.10 20.56
N GLY A 126 26.28 -1.26 21.24
CA GLY A 126 26.97 -2.48 20.82
C GLY A 126 26.25 -3.28 19.74
N ARG A 127 26.74 -4.50 19.53
CA ARG A 127 26.18 -5.50 18.60
C ARG A 127 24.98 -6.21 19.21
N ILE A 128 23.95 -6.45 18.40
CA ILE A 128 22.93 -7.46 18.70
C ILE A 128 23.11 -8.60 17.70
N THR A 129 23.36 -9.81 18.20
CA THR A 129 23.44 -11.01 17.35
C THR A 129 22.65 -12.13 17.99
N LEU A 130 21.57 -12.55 17.33
CA LEU A 130 20.66 -13.57 17.82
C LEU A 130 20.51 -14.71 16.81
N GLY A 131 20.53 -15.95 17.29
CA GLY A 131 20.16 -17.13 16.50
C GLY A 131 18.67 -17.14 16.12
N GLY A 132 17.84 -16.35 16.80
CA GLY A 132 16.41 -16.15 16.51
C GLY A 132 15.81 -15.21 17.56
N LEU A 133 14.69 -14.58 17.22
CA LEU A 133 13.96 -13.66 18.10
C LEU A 133 12.47 -14.01 18.08
N VAL A 134 11.93 -14.38 19.22
CA VAL A 134 10.50 -14.62 19.38
C VAL A 134 10.00 -13.75 20.51
N VAL A 135 9.02 -12.90 20.23
CA VAL A 135 8.34 -12.07 21.22
C VAL A 135 6.85 -12.37 21.16
N THR A 136 6.27 -12.75 22.29
CA THR A 136 4.84 -12.92 22.45
C THR A 136 4.34 -12.03 23.58
N SER A 137 3.12 -11.53 23.47
CA SER A 137 2.41 -10.88 24.58
C SER A 137 0.98 -11.40 24.67
N GLY A 138 0.37 -11.26 25.83
CA GLY A 138 -1.06 -11.41 26.08
C GLY A 138 -1.85 -10.14 25.74
N PRO A 139 -3.02 -9.96 26.37
CA PRO A 139 -3.78 -8.71 26.32
C PRO A 139 -2.98 -7.53 26.89
N GLY A 140 -3.33 -6.30 26.51
CA GLY A 140 -2.64 -5.07 26.92
C GLY A 140 -1.74 -4.45 25.84
N SER A 141 -1.08 -3.34 26.15
CA SER A 141 -0.30 -2.55 25.19
C SER A 141 1.19 -2.82 25.34
N SER A 142 1.79 -3.56 24.42
CA SER A 142 3.21 -3.90 24.50
C SER A 142 4.07 -3.11 23.51
N THR A 143 5.22 -2.64 23.95
CA THR A 143 6.24 -1.99 23.10
C THR A 143 7.47 -2.87 23.01
N VAL A 144 7.92 -3.15 21.79
CA VAL A 144 9.13 -3.93 21.51
C VAL A 144 10.07 -3.09 20.66
N THR A 145 11.27 -2.82 21.15
CA THR A 145 12.29 -2.07 20.41
C THR A 145 13.52 -2.95 20.19
N VAL A 146 14.02 -2.98 18.95
CA VAL A 146 15.28 -3.61 18.56
C VAL A 146 16.12 -2.59 17.80
N SER A 147 17.16 -2.07 18.44
CA SER A 147 17.97 -0.96 17.93
C SER A 147 19.44 -1.09 18.37
N PRO A 148 20.23 -1.93 17.68
CA PRO A 148 21.67 -1.99 17.89
C PRO A 148 22.37 -0.76 17.30
N GLY A 149 23.68 -0.67 17.51
CA GLY A 149 24.53 0.26 16.77
C GLY A 149 24.41 0.05 15.26
N VAL A 150 24.64 1.11 14.47
CA VAL A 150 24.46 1.12 13.01
C VAL A 150 25.24 -0.03 12.36
N GLY A 151 24.54 -0.91 11.64
CA GLY A 151 25.14 -2.06 10.96
C GLY A 151 25.56 -3.21 11.89
N LEU A 152 25.23 -3.16 13.17
CA LEU A 152 25.63 -4.16 14.18
C LEU A 152 24.49 -5.10 14.60
N GLY A 153 23.30 -4.99 13.98
CA GLY A 153 22.16 -5.86 14.27
C GLY A 153 22.04 -7.05 13.34
N THR A 154 21.97 -8.28 13.87
CA THR A 154 21.67 -9.47 13.07
C THR A 154 20.82 -10.48 13.84
N VAL A 155 19.73 -10.94 13.22
CA VAL A 155 18.91 -12.07 13.69
C VAL A 155 18.89 -13.14 12.61
N THR A 156 19.68 -14.20 12.77
CA THR A 156 19.93 -15.19 11.71
C THR A 156 18.79 -16.19 11.52
N GLY A 157 18.03 -16.49 12.56
CA GLY A 157 16.89 -17.40 12.50
C GLY A 157 15.56 -16.69 12.31
N ARG A 158 14.51 -17.26 12.92
CA ARG A 158 13.15 -16.72 12.85
C ARG A 158 13.03 -15.45 13.69
N ALA A 159 12.43 -14.40 13.13
CA ALA A 159 11.97 -13.22 13.85
C ALA A 159 10.43 -13.19 13.87
N LEU A 160 9.85 -13.37 15.05
CA LEU A 160 8.40 -13.42 15.28
C LEU A 160 8.00 -12.48 16.40
N PHE A 161 7.03 -11.60 16.12
CA PHE A 161 6.36 -10.75 17.09
C PHE A 161 4.87 -11.09 17.05
N SER A 162 4.30 -11.56 18.15
CA SER A 162 2.92 -12.03 18.20
C SER A 162 2.22 -11.47 19.43
N PHE A 163 1.34 -10.50 19.22
CA PHE A 163 0.58 -9.85 20.28
C PHE A 163 -0.78 -10.52 20.44
N GLY A 164 -1.18 -10.75 21.69
CA GLY A 164 -2.38 -11.47 22.05
C GLY A 164 -3.68 -10.73 21.69
N PRO A 165 -4.82 -11.43 21.67
CA PRO A 165 -6.12 -10.79 21.50
C PRO A 165 -6.37 -9.76 22.61
N GLY A 166 -7.11 -8.69 22.28
CA GLY A 166 -7.39 -7.61 23.22
C GLY A 166 -6.22 -6.65 23.48
N GLY A 167 -5.03 -6.91 22.95
CA GLY A 167 -3.95 -5.94 22.99
C GLY A 167 -4.31 -4.66 22.25
N LEU A 168 -4.16 -3.52 22.92
CA LEU A 168 -4.36 -2.20 22.36
C LEU A 168 -2.99 -1.61 22.04
N ASN A 169 -2.83 -0.90 20.92
CA ASN A 169 -1.66 -0.04 20.69
C ASN A 169 -0.27 -0.72 20.78
N ASN A 170 -0.14 -1.97 20.35
CA ASN A 170 1.16 -2.63 20.37
C ASN A 170 2.12 -1.99 19.36
N GLN A 171 3.38 -1.87 19.74
CA GLN A 171 4.41 -1.24 18.94
C GLN A 171 5.60 -2.17 18.72
N VAL A 172 6.06 -2.27 17.47
CA VAL A 172 7.33 -2.91 17.12
C VAL A 172 8.21 -1.89 16.42
N ASN A 173 9.32 -1.51 17.05
CA ASN A 173 10.29 -0.55 16.53
C ASN A 173 11.58 -1.31 16.19
N LEU A 174 11.91 -1.39 14.90
CA LEU A 174 13.12 -2.05 14.41
C LEU A 174 14.01 -1.00 13.76
N SER A 175 15.29 -0.98 14.11
CA SER A 175 16.26 -0.14 13.43
C SER A 175 17.59 -0.85 13.24
N ASN A 176 18.34 -0.49 12.19
CA ASN A 176 19.73 -0.92 11.98
C ASN A 176 19.97 -2.44 12.07
N THR A 177 18.96 -3.24 11.73
CA THR A 177 18.97 -4.69 11.98
C THR A 177 18.78 -5.46 10.68
N SER A 178 19.59 -6.51 10.50
CA SER A 178 19.48 -7.46 9.40
C SER A 178 18.81 -8.76 9.84
N PHE A 179 17.88 -9.26 9.02
CA PHE A 179 17.17 -10.52 9.17
C PHE A 179 17.47 -11.41 7.94
N PRO A 180 18.67 -12.01 7.85
CA PRO A 180 19.06 -12.86 6.72
C PRO A 180 18.36 -14.22 6.72
N GLY A 181 17.68 -14.57 7.83
CA GLY A 181 17.06 -15.87 8.02
C GLY A 181 16.00 -16.24 6.97
N PRO A 182 15.80 -17.55 6.72
CA PRO A 182 14.91 -18.04 5.66
C PRO A 182 13.42 -17.78 5.94
N ALA A 183 13.05 -17.40 7.17
CA ALA A 183 11.66 -17.16 7.57
C ALA A 183 11.21 -15.71 7.41
N GLY A 184 12.12 -14.77 7.16
CA GLY A 184 11.82 -13.33 7.17
C GLY A 184 11.42 -12.81 8.56
N VAL A 185 10.63 -11.73 8.58
CA VAL A 185 10.07 -11.14 9.80
C VAL A 185 8.56 -11.31 9.76
N ARG A 186 7.97 -11.76 10.87
CA ARG A 186 6.51 -11.84 11.02
C ARG A 186 6.05 -11.06 12.23
N VAL A 187 5.10 -10.15 12.01
CA VAL A 187 4.35 -9.45 13.07
C VAL A 187 2.89 -9.86 12.97
N THR A 188 2.31 -10.32 14.07
CA THR A 188 0.87 -10.56 14.20
C THR A 188 0.39 -9.73 15.37
N ALA A 189 -0.46 -8.75 15.09
CA ALA A 189 -1.00 -7.87 16.10
C ALA A 189 -2.27 -8.42 16.74
N GLY A 190 -2.59 -7.87 17.91
CA GLY A 190 -3.84 -8.12 18.61
C GLY A 190 -5.06 -7.56 17.88
N SER A 191 -6.24 -7.88 18.39
CA SER A 191 -7.52 -7.54 17.79
C SER A 191 -8.06 -6.15 18.16
N GLY A 192 -7.30 -5.29 18.84
CA GLY A 192 -7.76 -3.98 19.33
C GLY A 192 -6.76 -2.85 19.13
N GLY A 193 -7.24 -1.62 19.32
CA GLY A 193 -6.44 -0.38 19.28
C GLY A 193 -5.76 -0.07 17.96
N SER A 194 -4.84 0.91 17.98
CA SER A 194 -4.00 1.31 16.84
C SER A 194 -2.59 0.76 17.00
N ASN A 195 -2.30 -0.37 16.37
CA ASN A 195 -0.98 -0.99 16.45
C ASN A 195 -0.03 -0.36 15.42
N LEU A 196 1.27 -0.36 15.72
CA LEU A 196 2.31 0.35 14.96
C LEU A 196 3.53 -0.56 14.75
N VAL A 197 4.04 -0.62 13.52
CA VAL A 197 5.36 -1.15 13.21
C VAL A 197 6.15 -0.06 12.51
N THR A 198 7.30 0.26 13.09
CA THR A 198 8.28 1.17 12.50
C THR A 198 9.55 0.40 12.19
N ALA A 199 10.03 0.48 10.96
CA ALA A 199 11.31 -0.04 10.51
C ALA A 199 12.14 1.10 9.92
N ASN A 200 13.42 1.16 10.29
CA ASN A 200 14.36 2.13 9.74
C ASN A 200 15.73 1.50 9.53
N ASN A 201 16.23 1.51 8.29
CA ASN A 201 17.51 0.89 7.94
C ASN A 201 17.53 -0.62 8.31
N VAL A 202 16.43 -1.30 8.02
CA VAL A 202 16.23 -2.73 8.23
C VAL A 202 16.40 -3.47 6.92
N THR A 203 17.14 -4.58 6.98
CA THR A 203 17.26 -5.50 5.85
C THR A 203 16.56 -6.82 6.18
N VAL A 204 15.65 -7.28 5.34
CA VAL A 204 15.01 -8.60 5.47
C VAL A 204 15.23 -9.37 4.18
N ALA A 205 15.93 -10.50 4.23
CA ALA A 205 16.24 -11.27 3.01
C ALA A 205 14.99 -11.90 2.34
N ARG A 206 13.94 -12.11 3.12
CA ARG A 206 12.66 -12.70 2.70
C ARG A 206 11.51 -11.71 2.90
N THR A 207 10.28 -12.20 2.93
CA THR A 207 9.11 -11.35 3.12
C THR A 207 9.03 -10.85 4.56
N PHE A 208 8.83 -9.55 4.73
CA PHE A 208 8.31 -8.95 5.96
C PHE A 208 6.79 -9.10 5.95
N SER A 209 6.23 -9.87 6.87
CA SER A 209 4.80 -10.21 6.93
C SER A 209 4.14 -9.55 8.13
N LEU A 210 3.02 -8.86 7.87
CA LEU A 210 2.25 -8.12 8.85
C LEU A 210 0.80 -8.64 8.82
N ASN A 211 0.30 -9.11 9.95
CA ASN A 211 -1.12 -9.39 10.14
C ASN A 211 -1.65 -8.49 11.23
N THR A 212 -2.50 -7.54 10.85
CA THR A 212 -3.05 -6.51 11.74
C THR A 212 -4.33 -6.96 12.45
N GLY A 213 -4.82 -8.17 12.15
CA GLY A 213 -6.03 -8.72 12.75
C GLY A 213 -7.25 -7.83 12.47
N ARG A 214 -7.99 -7.51 13.53
CA ARG A 214 -9.17 -6.62 13.51
C ARG A 214 -8.90 -5.23 14.09
N SER A 215 -7.63 -4.83 14.15
CA SER A 215 -7.22 -3.51 14.66
C SER A 215 -7.84 -2.38 13.83
N LEU A 216 -8.32 -1.34 14.53
CA LEU A 216 -8.86 -0.12 13.93
C LEU A 216 -7.71 0.88 13.76
N GLY A 217 -7.11 0.88 12.57
CA GLY A 217 -6.02 1.76 12.21
C GLY A 217 -4.65 1.17 12.52
N PHE A 218 -4.01 0.63 11.49
CA PHE A 218 -2.65 0.13 11.59
C PHE A 218 -1.73 0.99 10.73
N ASN A 219 -0.85 1.76 11.37
CA ASN A 219 0.11 2.61 10.66
C ASN A 219 1.45 1.91 10.62
N GLN A 220 1.96 1.69 9.41
CA GLN A 220 3.25 1.06 9.18
C GLN A 220 4.20 2.03 8.51
N THR A 221 5.38 2.22 9.08
CA THR A 221 6.40 3.09 8.51
C THR A 221 7.66 2.30 8.25
N PHE A 222 8.12 2.32 7.01
CA PHE A 222 9.35 1.71 6.55
C PHE A 222 10.21 2.78 5.89
N THR A 223 11.44 2.98 6.36
CA THR A 223 12.33 4.06 5.91
C THR A 223 13.74 3.54 5.68
N ASN A 224 14.28 3.76 4.48
CA ASN A 224 15.61 3.27 4.09
C ASN A 224 15.75 1.74 4.22
N ASP A 225 14.67 0.98 4.04
CA ASP A 225 14.66 -0.46 4.24
C ASP A 225 14.94 -1.22 2.94
N THR A 226 15.48 -2.43 3.07
CA THR A 226 15.63 -3.40 1.96
C THR A 226 14.95 -4.72 2.31
N LEU A 227 13.80 -5.00 1.69
CA LEU A 227 12.97 -6.16 2.02
C LEU A 227 12.90 -7.14 0.84
N GLY A 228 12.96 -8.44 1.08
CA GLY A 228 12.75 -9.48 0.08
C GLY A 228 11.31 -9.54 -0.45
N GLY A 229 10.37 -8.96 0.31
CA GLY A 229 8.97 -8.75 -0.03
C GLY A 229 8.28 -8.09 1.16
N LEU A 230 7.09 -7.52 0.94
CA LEU A 230 6.27 -6.95 2.00
C LEU A 230 4.84 -7.42 1.81
N ALA A 231 4.29 -8.09 2.82
CA ALA A 231 2.91 -8.57 2.81
C ALA A 231 2.19 -8.07 4.06
N MET A 232 1.07 -7.40 3.87
CA MET A 232 0.23 -6.87 4.93
C MET A 232 -1.22 -7.30 4.73
N THR A 233 -1.84 -7.78 5.80
CA THR A 233 -3.27 -8.14 5.83
C THR A 233 -3.95 -7.64 7.10
N GLY A 234 -5.19 -7.20 7.02
CA GLY A 234 -6.10 -7.10 8.17
C GLY A 234 -7.32 -6.21 7.94
N HIS A 235 -7.81 -5.50 8.95
CA HIS A 235 -9.07 -4.73 8.83
C HIS A 235 -8.87 -3.37 8.15
N ASP A 236 -8.12 -2.48 8.80
CA ASP A 236 -7.70 -1.18 8.26
C ASP A 236 -6.19 -1.17 8.18
N THR A 237 -5.64 -0.90 7.01
CA THR A 237 -4.20 -0.89 6.81
C THR A 237 -3.73 0.41 6.18
N SER A 238 -2.62 0.92 6.72
CA SER A 238 -1.99 2.18 6.30
C SER A 238 -0.49 1.95 6.24
N LEU A 239 0.05 2.01 5.03
CA LEU A 239 1.46 1.79 4.75
C LEU A 239 2.13 3.07 4.30
N VAL A 240 3.26 3.40 4.92
CA VAL A 240 4.18 4.46 4.52
C VAL A 240 5.54 3.83 4.24
N LEU A 241 6.01 3.98 3.01
CA LEU A 241 7.35 3.57 2.59
C LEU A 241 8.12 4.78 2.08
N SER A 242 9.33 4.99 2.58
CA SER A 242 10.21 6.07 2.16
C SER A 242 11.60 5.54 1.85
N SER A 243 12.16 5.90 0.69
CA SER A 243 13.53 5.56 0.27
C SER A 243 13.86 4.07 0.42
N SER A 244 12.88 3.20 0.18
CA SER A 244 12.97 1.76 0.48
C SER A 244 12.93 0.92 -0.79
N THR A 245 13.58 -0.24 -0.74
CA THR A 245 13.62 -1.21 -1.84
C THR A 245 12.95 -2.51 -1.43
N ILE A 246 11.98 -2.98 -2.24
CA ILE A 246 11.32 -4.26 -2.10
C ILE A 246 11.76 -5.15 -3.26
N ASN A 247 12.61 -6.14 -2.98
CA ASN A 247 13.18 -7.08 -3.95
C ASN A 247 12.21 -8.18 -4.41
N GLY A 248 10.95 -8.13 -3.96
CA GLY A 248 9.90 -9.04 -4.35
C GLY A 248 8.56 -8.32 -4.48
N ASN A 249 7.48 -8.97 -4.07
CA ASN A 249 6.15 -8.38 -4.14
C ASN A 249 5.87 -7.49 -2.93
N LEU A 250 5.09 -6.44 -3.19
CA LEU A 250 4.38 -5.64 -2.19
C LEU A 250 2.88 -5.97 -2.27
N SER A 251 2.30 -6.45 -1.17
CA SER A 251 0.88 -6.76 -1.07
C SER A 251 0.29 -6.14 0.19
N GLU A 252 -0.77 -5.38 0.03
CA GLU A 252 -1.59 -4.81 1.10
C GLU A 252 -3.04 -5.18 0.86
N ILE A 253 -3.63 -5.92 1.80
CA ILE A 253 -4.98 -6.45 1.65
C ILE A 253 -5.77 -6.19 2.94
N GLY A 254 -6.66 -5.21 2.90
CA GLY A 254 -7.55 -4.88 3.98
C GLY A 254 -8.98 -5.29 3.74
N VAL A 255 -9.74 -5.30 4.84
CA VAL A 255 -11.18 -5.53 4.79
C VAL A 255 -11.94 -4.22 4.61
N PHE A 256 -11.44 -3.07 5.09
CA PHE A 256 -12.22 -1.84 5.11
C PHE A 256 -11.59 -0.66 4.36
N SER A 257 -10.46 -0.14 4.85
CA SER A 257 -9.68 0.92 4.20
C SER A 257 -8.21 0.50 4.05
N ASP A 258 -7.68 0.66 2.83
CA ASP A 258 -6.27 0.44 2.55
C ASP A 258 -5.63 1.67 1.92
N THR A 259 -4.51 2.10 2.46
CA THR A 259 -3.79 3.28 1.95
C THR A 259 -2.28 3.03 1.99
N ALA A 260 -1.68 2.98 0.81
CA ALA A 260 -0.23 2.96 0.65
C ALA A 260 0.28 4.31 0.14
N ASN A 261 1.22 4.91 0.88
CA ASN A 261 1.95 6.12 0.52
C ASN A 261 3.43 5.77 0.29
N LEU A 262 3.89 5.83 -0.95
CA LEU A 262 5.22 5.40 -1.36
C LEU A 262 6.05 6.58 -1.86
N THR A 263 7.18 6.89 -1.21
CA THR A 263 8.08 7.98 -1.62
C THR A 263 9.47 7.45 -1.94
N ASN A 264 9.97 7.63 -3.16
CA ASN A 264 11.28 7.10 -3.59
C ASN A 264 11.41 5.58 -3.37
N VAL A 265 10.40 4.83 -3.83
CA VAL A 265 10.28 3.39 -3.58
C VAL A 265 10.51 2.60 -4.87
N THR A 266 11.32 1.55 -4.75
CA THR A 266 11.50 0.55 -5.81
C THR A 266 10.91 -0.78 -5.39
N VAL A 267 10.02 -1.34 -6.21
CA VAL A 267 9.47 -2.70 -6.04
C VAL A 267 9.84 -3.51 -7.29
N THR A 268 10.70 -4.51 -7.17
CA THR A 268 11.10 -5.32 -8.34
C THR A 268 9.99 -6.27 -8.79
N GLY A 269 9.10 -6.65 -7.87
CA GLY A 269 7.92 -7.48 -8.13
C GLY A 269 6.65 -6.69 -8.38
N ASN A 270 5.52 -7.31 -8.06
CA ASN A 270 4.20 -6.72 -8.23
C ASN A 270 3.80 -5.91 -6.99
N VAL A 271 3.04 -4.84 -7.21
CA VAL A 271 2.34 -4.08 -6.18
C VAL A 271 0.85 -4.40 -6.27
N THR A 272 0.27 -4.88 -5.17
CA THR A 272 -1.17 -5.16 -5.06
C THR A 272 -1.73 -4.47 -3.82
N ILE A 273 -2.66 -3.53 -4.01
CA ILE A 273 -3.42 -2.91 -2.93
C ILE A 273 -4.89 -3.30 -3.13
N ARG A 274 -5.49 -3.95 -2.14
CA ARG A 274 -6.86 -4.49 -2.27
C ARG A 274 -7.70 -4.30 -1.01
N GLY A 275 -8.73 -3.47 -1.12
CA GLY A 275 -9.77 -3.31 -0.10
C GLY A 275 -10.99 -4.19 -0.36
N ALA A 276 -11.61 -4.74 0.68
CA ALA A 276 -12.83 -5.53 0.52
C ALA A 276 -14.10 -4.67 0.58
N VAL A 277 -14.41 -4.02 1.69
CA VAL A 277 -15.75 -3.49 2.00
C VAL A 277 -15.64 -2.13 2.71
N GLY A 278 -16.11 -1.03 2.11
CA GLY A 278 -16.41 0.20 2.86
C GLY A 278 -15.75 1.47 2.34
N GLN A 279 -14.42 1.58 2.41
CA GLN A 279 -13.72 2.83 2.08
C GLN A 279 -12.89 2.74 0.80
N GLY A 280 -12.50 1.52 0.42
CA GLY A 280 -11.81 1.23 -0.83
C GLY A 280 -10.29 1.11 -0.66
N ALA A 281 -9.53 1.35 -1.73
CA ALA A 281 -8.08 1.13 -1.74
C ALA A 281 -7.35 2.28 -2.45
N SER A 282 -6.34 2.86 -1.81
CA SER A 282 -5.57 3.97 -2.34
C SER A 282 -4.08 3.65 -2.39
N LEU A 283 -3.45 3.93 -3.54
CA LEU A 283 -2.01 3.93 -3.72
C LEU A 283 -1.57 5.31 -4.20
N THR A 284 -0.82 6.02 -3.37
CA THR A 284 -0.22 7.31 -3.69
C THR A 284 1.29 7.15 -3.77
N THR A 285 1.89 7.62 -4.85
CA THR A 285 3.36 7.64 -5.00
C THR A 285 3.89 9.07 -5.11
N ALA A 286 5.06 9.31 -4.56
CA ALA A 286 5.81 10.56 -4.62
C ALA A 286 7.30 10.29 -4.93
N GLY A 287 8.02 11.32 -5.36
CA GLY A 287 9.40 11.17 -5.81
C GLY A 287 9.51 10.23 -7.02
N THR A 288 10.41 9.25 -6.94
CA THR A 288 10.52 8.18 -7.95
C THR A 288 9.82 6.91 -7.48
N PHE A 289 9.06 6.26 -8.37
CA PHE A 289 8.42 4.98 -8.09
C PHE A 289 8.66 3.99 -9.23
N THR A 290 9.03 2.76 -8.88
CA THR A 290 9.14 1.67 -9.86
C THR A 290 8.46 0.39 -9.39
N ALA A 291 7.78 -0.30 -10.32
CA ALA A 291 7.11 -1.59 -10.09
C ALA A 291 7.12 -2.47 -11.34
N ARG A 292 6.94 -3.79 -11.18
CA ARG A 292 6.64 -4.68 -12.32
C ARG A 292 5.20 -4.50 -12.79
N ASN A 293 4.24 -4.84 -11.94
CA ASN A 293 2.82 -4.61 -12.20
C ASN A 293 2.22 -3.86 -11.01
N VAL A 294 1.18 -3.09 -11.26
CA VAL A 294 0.42 -2.40 -10.21
C VAL A 294 -1.06 -2.74 -10.36
N SER A 295 -1.65 -3.23 -9.28
CA SER A 295 -3.08 -3.50 -9.19
C SER A 295 -3.64 -2.82 -7.95
N VAL A 296 -4.53 -1.86 -8.13
CA VAL A 296 -5.32 -1.25 -7.06
C VAL A 296 -6.77 -1.64 -7.27
N SER A 297 -7.37 -2.29 -6.29
CA SER A 297 -8.74 -2.79 -6.46
C SER A 297 -9.55 -2.75 -5.19
N SER A 298 -10.87 -2.66 -5.32
CA SER A 298 -11.78 -2.90 -4.21
C SER A 298 -13.10 -3.51 -4.65
N VAL A 299 -13.78 -4.24 -3.76
CA VAL A 299 -15.13 -4.76 -4.06
C VAL A 299 -16.17 -3.64 -3.94
N ASN A 300 -16.08 -2.84 -2.88
CA ASN A 300 -16.85 -1.61 -2.68
C ASN A 300 -15.91 -0.45 -2.30
N GLY A 301 -16.41 0.78 -2.31
CA GLY A 301 -15.61 1.97 -2.06
C GLY A 301 -14.75 2.45 -3.24
N ASN A 302 -14.08 3.58 -3.03
CA ASN A 302 -13.30 4.26 -4.06
C ASN A 302 -11.93 3.58 -4.23
N THR A 303 -11.46 3.43 -5.45
CA THR A 303 -10.06 3.02 -5.69
C THR A 303 -9.27 4.13 -6.32
N ARG A 304 -8.06 4.36 -5.83
CA ARG A 304 -7.21 5.43 -6.34
C ARG A 304 -5.81 4.92 -6.62
N PHE A 305 -5.31 5.17 -7.82
CA PHE A 305 -3.88 5.22 -8.08
C PHE A 305 -3.50 6.66 -8.40
N GLN A 306 -2.61 7.25 -7.62
CA GLN A 306 -2.09 8.60 -7.84
C GLN A 306 -0.57 8.56 -7.90
N ALA A 307 -0.01 8.77 -9.08
CA ALA A 307 1.40 9.02 -9.27
C ALA A 307 1.68 10.52 -9.24
N GLY A 308 2.25 11.00 -8.14
CA GLY A 308 2.82 12.34 -8.00
C GLY A 308 4.35 12.30 -7.92
N GLY A 309 4.95 13.48 -7.74
CA GLY A 309 6.41 13.61 -7.62
C GLY A 309 7.14 13.65 -8.95
N THR A 310 8.28 12.97 -9.03
CA THR A 310 9.20 13.04 -10.18
C THR A 310 8.76 12.12 -11.32
N SER A 311 8.61 10.82 -11.07
CA SER A 311 8.24 9.84 -12.09
C SER A 311 7.70 8.53 -11.50
N ALA A 312 6.88 7.84 -12.28
CA ALA A 312 6.42 6.49 -11.99
C ALA A 312 6.65 5.57 -13.20
N THR A 313 7.44 4.51 -13.01
CA THR A 313 7.74 3.51 -14.06
C THR A 313 7.14 2.17 -13.69
N ILE A 314 6.18 1.71 -14.48
CA ILE A 314 5.55 0.40 -14.33
C ILE A 314 5.97 -0.46 -15.53
N ASN A 315 6.83 -1.45 -15.29
CA ASN A 315 7.43 -2.27 -16.36
C ASN A 315 6.44 -3.25 -17.04
N GLY A 316 5.23 -3.36 -16.50
CA GLY A 316 4.15 -4.24 -16.93
C GLY A 316 2.82 -3.52 -16.89
N ASN A 317 1.78 -4.16 -16.37
CA ASN A 317 0.42 -3.62 -16.43
C ASN A 317 0.08 -2.75 -15.21
N LEU A 318 -0.79 -1.77 -15.44
CA LEU A 318 -1.46 -0.97 -14.41
C LEU A 318 -2.97 -1.25 -14.47
N SER A 319 -3.57 -1.60 -13.34
CA SER A 319 -5.00 -1.86 -13.20
C SER A 319 -5.58 -1.12 -12.00
N VAL A 320 -6.62 -0.32 -12.22
CA VAL A 320 -7.39 0.40 -11.18
C VAL A 320 -8.86 0.04 -11.33
N ILE A 321 -9.36 -0.88 -10.51
CA ILE A 321 -10.70 -1.45 -10.70
C ILE A 321 -11.49 -1.44 -9.40
N CYS A 322 -12.68 -0.84 -9.41
CA CYS A 322 -13.65 -0.97 -8.33
C CYS A 322 -15.08 -0.81 -8.81
N ARG A 323 -16.02 -1.13 -7.93
CA ARG A 323 -17.45 -0.94 -8.19
C ARG A 323 -17.90 0.51 -8.06
N GLU A 324 -17.28 1.31 -7.20
CA GLU A 324 -17.76 2.68 -6.92
C GLU A 324 -17.08 3.72 -7.77
N ALA A 325 -15.97 4.33 -7.34
CA ALA A 325 -15.28 5.36 -8.11
C ALA A 325 -13.78 5.08 -8.30
N PRO A 326 -13.36 4.47 -9.42
CA PRO A 326 -11.96 4.31 -9.76
C PRO A 326 -11.39 5.64 -10.25
N THR A 327 -10.26 6.03 -9.65
CA THR A 327 -9.51 7.23 -9.96
C THR A 327 -8.10 6.87 -10.37
N LEU A 328 -7.71 7.28 -11.58
CA LEU A 328 -6.34 7.22 -12.06
C LEU A 328 -5.80 8.62 -12.23
N GLN A 329 -4.69 8.94 -11.57
CA GLN A 329 -4.03 10.23 -11.68
C GLN A 329 -2.53 10.10 -11.92
N PHE A 330 -2.03 10.79 -12.95
CA PHE A 330 -0.59 11.02 -13.16
C PHE A 330 -0.35 12.54 -13.22
N SER A 331 0.38 13.05 -12.23
CA SER A 331 0.74 14.46 -12.11
C SER A 331 2.25 14.62 -11.83
N THR A 332 3.07 13.84 -12.52
CA THR A 332 4.53 13.79 -12.32
C THR A 332 5.24 14.90 -13.08
N SER A 333 6.37 15.38 -12.56
CA SER A 333 7.16 16.45 -13.19
C SER A 333 8.10 15.96 -14.30
N ALA A 334 8.39 14.66 -14.36
CA ALA A 334 9.11 13.99 -15.43
C ALA A 334 8.28 12.82 -15.99
N LEU A 335 8.79 12.19 -17.05
CA LEU A 335 8.16 11.07 -17.75
C LEU A 335 7.74 9.97 -16.76
N SER A 336 6.44 9.65 -16.76
CA SER A 336 5.89 8.45 -16.16
C SER A 336 5.48 7.48 -17.26
N GLU A 337 5.89 6.22 -17.13
CA GLU A 337 5.75 5.23 -18.18
C GLU A 337 5.10 3.94 -17.65
N VAL A 338 4.06 3.48 -18.35
CA VAL A 338 3.52 2.12 -18.21
C VAL A 338 3.86 1.34 -19.47
N LYS A 339 4.77 0.37 -19.36
CA LYS A 339 5.22 -0.45 -20.51
C LYS A 339 4.18 -1.48 -20.97
N GLY A 340 3.24 -1.81 -20.11
CA GLY A 340 2.14 -2.72 -20.39
C GLY A 340 0.83 -2.00 -20.71
N ASN A 341 -0.28 -2.68 -20.43
CA ASN A 341 -1.62 -2.11 -20.58
C ASN A 341 -2.00 -1.30 -19.34
N VAL A 342 -2.82 -0.27 -19.56
CA VAL A 342 -3.50 0.49 -18.51
C VAL A 342 -4.99 0.19 -18.58
N ALA A 343 -5.56 -0.27 -17.47
CA ALA A 343 -6.98 -0.56 -17.34
C ALA A 343 -7.58 0.20 -16.15
N VAL A 344 -8.66 0.94 -16.39
CA VAL A 344 -9.45 1.63 -15.36
C VAL A 344 -10.91 1.25 -15.53
N GLY A 345 -11.59 0.79 -14.49
CA GLY A 345 -13.01 0.49 -14.66
C GLY A 345 -13.75 -0.19 -13.52
N GLY A 346 -14.94 -0.70 -13.85
CA GLY A 346 -15.85 -1.42 -12.95
C GLY A 346 -16.91 -0.55 -12.26
N SER A 347 -16.83 0.76 -12.42
CA SER A 347 -17.60 1.77 -11.70
C SER A 347 -19.08 1.83 -12.07
N THR A 348 -19.96 1.83 -11.08
CA THR A 348 -21.37 2.26 -11.19
C THR A 348 -21.58 3.71 -10.73
N PHE A 349 -20.54 4.42 -10.32
CA PHE A 349 -20.59 5.83 -9.92
C PHE A 349 -19.74 6.66 -10.89
N GLN A 350 -18.66 7.28 -10.39
CA GLN A 350 -17.81 8.15 -11.18
C GLN A 350 -16.51 7.43 -11.56
N THR A 351 -16.17 7.40 -12.85
CA THR A 351 -14.81 7.04 -13.28
C THR A 351 -14.02 8.32 -13.55
N SER A 352 -12.82 8.45 -12.97
CA SER A 352 -11.94 9.59 -13.19
C SER A 352 -10.56 9.16 -13.69
N VAL A 353 -10.12 9.72 -14.80
CA VAL A 353 -8.76 9.53 -15.33
C VAL A 353 -8.20 10.91 -15.64
N THR A 354 -7.12 11.31 -14.98
CA THR A 354 -6.43 12.57 -15.22
C THR A 354 -4.94 12.32 -15.35
N VAL A 355 -4.40 12.41 -16.56
CA VAL A 355 -2.96 12.23 -16.81
C VAL A 355 -2.41 13.45 -17.55
N ASN A 356 -1.24 13.92 -17.12
CA ASN A 356 -0.60 15.09 -17.68
C ASN A 356 0.24 14.76 -18.94
N GLY A 357 0.92 15.77 -19.50
CA GLY A 357 1.74 15.64 -20.71
C GLY A 357 2.97 14.73 -20.56
N ASN A 358 3.37 14.42 -19.32
CA ASN A 358 4.48 13.53 -19.01
C ASN A 358 4.10 12.04 -19.00
N PHE A 359 2.86 11.69 -19.34
CA PHE A 359 2.40 10.32 -19.30
C PHE A 359 2.66 9.56 -20.61
N LYS A 360 3.17 8.34 -20.50
CA LYS A 360 3.33 7.39 -21.61
C LYS A 360 2.79 6.00 -21.25
N ALA A 361 1.97 5.43 -22.13
CA ALA A 361 1.64 4.01 -22.12
C ALA A 361 2.17 3.36 -23.40
N ASP A 362 3.00 2.32 -23.31
CA ASP A 362 3.56 1.67 -24.51
C ASP A 362 2.52 0.82 -25.26
N ARG A 363 1.50 0.33 -24.54
CA ARG A 363 0.43 -0.50 -25.11
C ARG A 363 -0.92 0.20 -25.01
N ASN A 364 -1.95 -0.54 -24.63
CA ASN A 364 -3.33 -0.07 -24.68
C ASN A 364 -3.71 0.68 -23.41
N VAL A 365 -4.55 1.69 -23.56
CA VAL A 365 -5.29 2.33 -22.47
C VAL A 365 -6.76 1.99 -22.64
N THR A 366 -7.36 1.36 -21.63
CA THR A 366 -8.78 1.00 -21.60
C THR A 366 -9.44 1.62 -20.38
N VAL A 367 -10.48 2.42 -20.62
CA VAL A 367 -11.35 2.97 -19.58
C VAL A 367 -12.75 2.40 -19.81
N THR A 368 -13.29 1.71 -18.80
CA THR A 368 -14.60 1.06 -18.90
C THR A 368 -15.45 1.33 -17.66
N ALA A 369 -16.50 2.11 -17.82
CA ALA A 369 -17.52 2.31 -16.81
C ALA A 369 -18.62 1.24 -16.95
N ALA A 370 -19.31 0.92 -15.86
CA ALA A 370 -20.49 0.06 -15.93
C ALA A 370 -21.63 0.79 -16.64
N PRO A 371 -22.60 0.08 -17.25
CA PRO A 371 -23.72 0.70 -17.96
C PRO A 371 -24.52 1.71 -17.11
N ASN A 372 -24.58 1.51 -15.80
CA ASN A 372 -25.26 2.38 -14.84
C ASN A 372 -24.35 3.41 -14.15
N SER A 373 -23.15 3.67 -14.69
CA SER A 373 -22.26 4.74 -14.20
C SER A 373 -22.96 6.10 -14.25
N LYS A 374 -22.75 6.90 -13.20
CA LYS A 374 -23.35 8.24 -13.07
C LYS A 374 -22.62 9.29 -13.89
N SER A 375 -21.29 9.18 -14.01
CA SER A 375 -20.49 10.08 -14.83
C SER A 375 -19.11 9.47 -15.11
N THR A 376 -18.51 9.86 -16.23
CA THR A 376 -17.13 9.50 -16.55
C THR A 376 -16.38 10.77 -16.94
N SER A 377 -15.21 11.02 -16.33
CA SER A 377 -14.37 12.18 -16.63
C SER A 377 -12.96 11.70 -16.96
N ILE A 378 -12.52 11.95 -18.18
CA ILE A 378 -11.23 11.50 -18.71
C ILE A 378 -10.52 12.72 -19.30
N SER A 379 -9.33 13.03 -18.79
CA SER A 379 -8.43 14.05 -19.31
C SER A 379 -7.05 13.43 -19.54
N ILE A 380 -6.61 13.36 -20.80
CA ILE A 380 -5.31 12.80 -21.18
C ILE A 380 -4.46 13.86 -21.89
N GLY A 381 -3.33 14.16 -21.27
CA GLY A 381 -2.33 15.13 -21.73
C GLY A 381 -2.62 16.56 -21.29
N ASP A 382 -1.67 17.45 -21.57
CA ASP A 382 -1.74 18.89 -21.31
C ASP A 382 -1.01 19.66 -22.43
N THR A 383 -0.46 20.85 -22.18
CA THR A 383 0.20 21.63 -23.23
C THR A 383 1.58 21.11 -23.61
N THR A 384 2.41 20.65 -22.67
CA THR A 384 3.82 20.28 -22.91
C THR A 384 4.43 19.53 -21.72
N PRO A 385 5.09 18.37 -21.90
CA PRO A 385 5.29 17.66 -23.18
C PRO A 385 4.03 16.95 -23.69
N ALA A 386 4.12 16.25 -24.81
CA ALA A 386 3.00 15.50 -25.37
C ALA A 386 2.85 14.14 -24.67
N ALA A 387 1.64 13.79 -24.25
CA ALA A 387 1.34 12.45 -23.76
C ALA A 387 1.36 11.44 -24.92
N ALA A 388 1.61 10.17 -24.62
CA ALA A 388 1.68 9.13 -25.64
C ALA A 388 0.99 7.82 -25.23
N ILE A 389 0.23 7.24 -26.16
CA ILE A 389 -0.32 5.89 -26.08
C ILE A 389 0.17 5.13 -27.32
N GLY A 390 1.10 4.20 -27.15
CA GLY A 390 1.67 3.43 -28.24
C GLY A 390 0.68 2.47 -28.90
N GLY A 391 -0.25 1.91 -28.12
CA GLY A 391 -1.31 1.00 -28.58
C GLY A 391 -2.66 1.68 -28.81
N ASN A 392 -3.73 0.95 -28.54
CA ASN A 392 -5.09 1.43 -28.72
C ASN A 392 -5.57 2.27 -27.52
N LEU A 393 -6.42 3.25 -27.77
CA LEU A 393 -7.22 3.94 -26.76
C LEU A 393 -8.67 3.46 -26.87
N THR A 394 -9.20 2.84 -25.81
CA THR A 394 -10.60 2.41 -25.72
C THR A 394 -11.29 3.09 -24.55
N VAL A 395 -12.36 3.81 -24.83
CA VAL A 395 -13.25 4.44 -23.85
C VAL A 395 -14.64 3.85 -24.04
N ALA A 396 -15.13 3.15 -23.03
CA ALA A 396 -16.49 2.63 -22.94
C ALA A 396 -17.17 3.26 -21.72
N ALA A 397 -17.90 4.35 -21.91
CA ALA A 397 -18.65 5.02 -20.85
C ALA A 397 -20.00 4.32 -20.60
N GLY A 398 -20.59 4.58 -19.44
CA GLY A 398 -21.95 4.13 -19.09
C GLY A 398 -23.03 5.06 -19.65
N ASN A 399 -24.22 5.02 -19.06
CA ASN A 399 -25.36 5.87 -19.42
C ASN A 399 -25.37 7.26 -18.75
N GLY A 400 -24.36 7.56 -17.94
CA GLY A 400 -24.14 8.90 -17.40
C GLY A 400 -23.24 9.72 -18.32
N PRO A 401 -23.28 11.07 -18.23
CA PRO A 401 -22.50 11.93 -19.10
C PRO A 401 -21.00 11.62 -19.04
N LEU A 402 -20.39 11.56 -20.22
CA LEU A 402 -18.96 11.50 -20.45
C LEU A 402 -18.40 12.92 -20.68
N GLY A 403 -17.36 13.29 -19.93
CA GLY A 403 -16.44 14.35 -20.32
C GLY A 403 -15.10 13.74 -20.74
N LEU A 404 -14.80 13.74 -22.04
CA LEU A 404 -13.52 13.29 -22.59
C LEU A 404 -12.72 14.47 -23.14
N THR A 405 -11.54 14.70 -22.59
CA THR A 405 -10.58 15.72 -23.05
C THR A 405 -9.28 15.05 -23.45
N LEU A 406 -8.87 15.19 -24.71
CA LEU A 406 -7.60 14.71 -25.25
C LEU A 406 -6.78 15.91 -25.70
N THR A 407 -5.61 16.12 -25.10
CA THR A 407 -4.80 17.32 -25.31
C THR A 407 -3.36 16.94 -25.59
N ASN A 408 -2.79 17.42 -26.70
CA ASN A 408 -1.39 17.19 -27.08
C ASN A 408 -0.97 15.71 -26.92
N LEU A 409 -1.79 14.81 -27.46
CA LEU A 409 -1.67 13.38 -27.30
C LEU A 409 -1.28 12.74 -28.65
N THR A 410 -0.46 11.71 -28.62
CA THR A 410 -0.31 10.78 -29.76
C THR A 410 -0.88 9.42 -29.41
N VAL A 411 -1.78 8.90 -30.25
CA VAL A 411 -2.27 7.51 -30.18
C VAL A 411 -1.77 6.73 -31.38
N GLY A 412 -0.92 5.73 -31.14
CA GLY A 412 -0.30 4.90 -32.17
C GLY A 412 -1.26 3.88 -32.78
N GLY A 413 -2.20 3.37 -32.01
CA GLY A 413 -3.22 2.41 -32.45
C GLY A 413 -4.57 3.05 -32.81
N ALA A 414 -5.61 2.21 -32.81
CA ALA A 414 -6.98 2.66 -33.00
C ALA A 414 -7.51 3.36 -31.74
N THR A 415 -8.38 4.35 -31.96
CA THR A 415 -9.16 5.01 -30.90
C THR A 415 -10.62 4.63 -31.05
N ARG A 416 -11.22 4.09 -29.98
CA ARG A 416 -12.64 3.78 -29.90
C ARG A 416 -13.25 4.46 -28.69
N VAL A 417 -14.24 5.29 -28.94
CA VAL A 417 -15.10 5.90 -27.95
C VAL A 417 -16.50 5.36 -28.15
N THR A 418 -17.09 4.81 -27.10
CA THR A 418 -18.48 4.38 -27.07
C THR A 418 -19.06 4.85 -25.75
N THR A 419 -20.14 5.61 -25.83
CA THR A 419 -20.89 6.04 -24.66
C THR A 419 -22.27 5.41 -24.68
N GLY A 420 -23.04 5.63 -23.61
CA GLY A 420 -24.41 5.15 -23.46
C GLY A 420 -25.43 6.23 -23.78
N ALA A 421 -26.35 6.46 -22.86
CA ALA A 421 -27.10 7.70 -22.83
C ALA A 421 -26.31 8.82 -22.12
N GLY A 422 -26.83 10.04 -22.16
CA GLY A 422 -26.27 11.20 -21.47
C GLY A 422 -25.90 12.30 -22.45
N ALA A 423 -25.73 13.53 -21.95
CA ALA A 423 -25.16 14.60 -22.75
C ALA A 423 -23.63 14.49 -22.68
N ASP A 424 -23.01 13.92 -23.72
CA ASP A 424 -21.59 13.65 -23.75
C ASP A 424 -20.80 14.82 -24.35
N THR A 425 -19.56 14.99 -23.90
CA THR A 425 -18.64 16.01 -24.40
C THR A 425 -17.30 15.38 -24.78
N LEU A 426 -16.94 15.54 -26.04
CA LEU A 426 -15.63 15.18 -26.59
C LEU A 426 -14.85 16.43 -26.99
N THR A 427 -13.82 16.76 -26.22
CA THR A 427 -12.86 17.83 -26.50
C THR A 427 -11.54 17.24 -26.96
N ILE A 428 -11.03 17.64 -28.12
CA ILE A 428 -9.78 17.11 -28.67
C ILE A 428 -8.95 18.28 -29.21
N ASP A 429 -7.72 18.46 -28.71
CA ASP A 429 -6.81 19.53 -29.15
C ASP A 429 -5.37 19.01 -29.32
N ALA A 430 -4.65 19.48 -30.34
CA ALA A 430 -3.27 19.06 -30.71
C ALA A 430 -3.02 17.54 -30.68
N THR A 431 -4.02 16.72 -30.97
CA THR A 431 -3.91 15.27 -30.86
C THR A 431 -3.71 14.64 -32.22
N THR A 432 -2.79 13.68 -32.30
CA THR A 432 -2.53 12.87 -33.50
C THR A 432 -3.01 11.44 -33.30
N PHE A 433 -3.92 10.99 -34.18
CA PHE A 433 -4.40 9.62 -34.23
C PHE A 433 -3.79 8.91 -35.43
N GLN A 434 -2.93 7.93 -35.17
CA GLN A 434 -2.28 7.14 -36.23
C GLN A 434 -3.23 6.08 -36.79
N GLY A 435 -3.99 5.40 -35.93
CA GLY A 435 -4.99 4.42 -36.33
C GLY A 435 -6.37 5.02 -36.62
N ALA A 436 -7.34 4.14 -36.87
CA ALA A 436 -8.73 4.54 -37.05
C ALA A 436 -9.30 5.21 -35.79
N PHE A 437 -10.13 6.22 -35.97
CA PHE A 437 -10.87 6.87 -34.89
C PHE A 437 -12.36 6.56 -35.04
N THR A 438 -12.96 6.04 -33.99
CA THR A 438 -14.40 5.74 -33.93
C THR A 438 -14.99 6.37 -32.68
N ALA A 439 -16.10 7.09 -32.82
CA ALA A 439 -16.90 7.61 -31.71
C ALA A 439 -18.38 7.35 -31.96
N ASN A 440 -19.05 6.74 -30.98
CA ASN A 440 -20.49 6.54 -30.96
C ASN A 440 -21.04 7.06 -29.63
N THR A 441 -21.86 8.11 -29.66
CA THR A 441 -22.31 8.80 -28.43
C THR A 441 -23.73 8.46 -27.96
N GLY A 442 -24.46 7.63 -28.72
CA GLY A 442 -25.65 6.97 -28.22
C GLY A 442 -26.89 7.87 -28.16
N ARG A 443 -27.38 8.22 -26.96
CA ARG A 443 -28.59 9.07 -26.78
C ARG A 443 -28.24 10.29 -25.95
N GLY A 444 -28.75 11.44 -26.34
CA GLY A 444 -28.60 12.70 -25.61
C GLY A 444 -27.99 13.77 -26.50
N ASP A 445 -28.03 15.01 -26.04
CA ASP A 445 -27.48 16.13 -26.81
C ASP A 445 -25.95 16.14 -26.66
N ASP A 446 -25.23 15.61 -27.65
CA ASP A 446 -23.79 15.42 -27.56
C ASP A 446 -23.00 16.58 -28.18
N THR A 447 -21.80 16.82 -27.65
CA THR A 447 -20.91 17.88 -28.13
C THR A 447 -19.54 17.35 -28.55
N PHE A 448 -19.18 17.61 -29.80
CA PHE A 448 -17.85 17.39 -30.36
C PHE A 448 -17.14 18.74 -30.58
N ALA A 449 -16.13 19.01 -29.76
CA ALA A 449 -15.29 20.21 -29.81
C ALA A 449 -13.85 19.82 -30.20
N ILE A 450 -13.56 19.83 -31.50
CA ILE A 450 -12.25 19.41 -32.02
C ILE A 450 -11.46 20.63 -32.49
N ALA A 451 -10.21 20.77 -32.03
CA ALA A 451 -9.29 21.87 -32.31
C ALA A 451 -9.92 23.25 -32.01
N GLN A 452 -10.62 23.37 -30.88
CA GLN A 452 -11.32 24.60 -30.49
C GLN A 452 -10.45 25.53 -29.63
N ARG A 453 -9.29 25.07 -29.16
CA ARG A 453 -8.40 25.88 -28.32
C ARG A 453 -7.30 26.57 -29.12
N THR A 454 -7.10 27.86 -28.86
CA THR A 454 -5.99 28.64 -29.44
C THR A 454 -4.67 28.34 -28.71
N GLY A 455 -3.53 28.66 -29.35
CA GLY A 455 -2.21 28.51 -28.73
C GLY A 455 -1.70 27.08 -28.63
N MET A 456 -2.36 26.12 -29.30
CA MET A 456 -1.95 24.72 -29.33
C MET A 456 -0.64 24.52 -30.10
N PRO A 457 0.19 23.52 -29.73
CA PRO A 457 1.47 23.29 -30.39
C PRO A 457 1.33 22.67 -31.80
N ALA A 458 0.19 22.03 -32.09
CA ALA A 458 -0.07 21.33 -33.34
C ALA A 458 -1.58 21.28 -33.65
N PRO A 459 -1.97 21.06 -34.92
CA PRO A 459 -3.37 20.76 -35.27
C PRO A 459 -3.82 19.39 -34.72
N VAL A 460 -5.14 19.15 -34.73
CA VAL A 460 -5.67 17.79 -34.56
C VAL A 460 -5.57 17.06 -35.89
N THR A 461 -4.92 15.89 -35.90
CA THR A 461 -4.65 15.13 -37.11
C THR A 461 -5.19 13.70 -37.00
N PHE A 462 -6.01 13.31 -37.96
CA PHE A 462 -6.50 11.95 -38.12
C PHE A 462 -5.84 11.30 -39.34
N ASN A 463 -4.83 10.47 -39.09
CA ASN A 463 -4.12 9.73 -40.15
C ASN A 463 -4.89 8.48 -40.60
N GLY A 464 -5.71 7.90 -39.71
CA GLY A 464 -6.63 6.83 -40.03
C GLY A 464 -8.03 7.30 -40.43
N ARG A 465 -8.88 6.34 -40.79
CA ARG A 465 -10.30 6.58 -41.06
C ARG A 465 -11.02 7.11 -39.81
N VAL A 466 -11.82 8.16 -39.97
CA VAL A 466 -12.69 8.69 -38.91
C VAL A 466 -14.13 8.24 -39.12
N LEU A 467 -14.76 7.71 -38.07
CA LEU A 467 -16.20 7.44 -38.01
C LEU A 467 -16.78 8.06 -36.74
N ILE A 468 -17.61 9.07 -36.90
CA ILE A 468 -18.37 9.68 -35.79
C ILE A 468 -19.86 9.43 -36.05
N ASN A 469 -20.54 8.81 -35.08
CA ASN A 469 -21.99 8.70 -35.03
C ASN A 469 -22.45 9.41 -33.75
N ALA A 470 -23.08 10.57 -33.93
CA ALA A 470 -23.49 11.43 -32.83
C ALA A 470 -24.75 10.90 -32.11
N GLY A 471 -25.48 9.97 -32.73
CA GLY A 471 -26.47 9.15 -32.02
C GLY A 471 -27.91 9.59 -32.26
N LEU A 472 -28.70 9.66 -31.20
CA LEU A 472 -30.06 10.21 -31.25
C LEU A 472 -30.06 11.50 -30.46
N ASP A 473 -30.97 12.40 -30.82
CA ASP A 473 -31.19 13.72 -30.21
C ASP A 473 -30.33 14.82 -30.86
N ASN A 474 -30.12 15.97 -30.22
CA ASN A 474 -29.61 17.15 -30.91
C ASN A 474 -28.11 17.35 -30.65
N ASP A 475 -27.30 17.07 -31.66
CA ASP A 475 -25.86 17.09 -31.50
C ASP A 475 -25.21 18.39 -31.98
N THR A 476 -24.07 18.74 -31.39
CA THR A 476 -23.24 19.88 -31.76
C THR A 476 -21.86 19.43 -32.25
N LEU A 477 -21.49 19.87 -33.45
CA LEU A 477 -20.18 19.64 -34.04
C LEU A 477 -19.43 20.97 -34.29
N ARG A 478 -18.20 21.06 -33.76
CA ARG A 478 -17.27 22.16 -34.01
C ARG A 478 -15.90 21.62 -34.40
N LEU A 479 -15.40 22.02 -35.57
CA LEU A 479 -14.16 21.50 -36.14
C LEU A 479 -13.20 22.65 -36.50
N GLY A 480 -12.20 22.86 -35.66
CA GLY A 480 -11.25 23.95 -35.79
C GLY A 480 -11.84 25.31 -35.42
N LEU A 481 -10.97 26.30 -35.27
CA LEU A 481 -11.33 27.66 -34.90
C LEU A 481 -10.70 28.65 -35.88
N SER A 482 -11.53 29.41 -36.60
CA SER A 482 -11.10 30.37 -37.64
C SER A 482 -10.07 31.38 -37.16
N THR A 483 -10.16 31.83 -35.90
CA THR A 483 -9.22 32.78 -35.28
C THR A 483 -7.97 32.13 -34.66
N GLY A 484 -7.89 30.79 -34.62
CA GLY A 484 -6.88 30.07 -33.86
C GLY A 484 -5.60 29.71 -34.64
N GLY A 485 -5.45 30.18 -35.87
CA GLY A 485 -4.27 29.91 -36.71
C GLY A 485 -4.13 28.46 -37.14
N ALA A 486 -2.96 28.09 -37.69
CA ALA A 486 -2.73 26.76 -38.28
C ALA A 486 -2.89 25.60 -37.30
N ASN A 487 -2.66 25.83 -36.00
CA ASN A 487 -2.72 24.80 -34.96
C ASN A 487 -4.13 24.59 -34.40
N SER A 488 -5.10 25.42 -34.77
CA SER A 488 -6.53 25.21 -34.43
C SER A 488 -7.29 24.61 -35.61
N ARG A 489 -6.64 23.75 -36.38
CA ARG A 489 -7.17 23.07 -37.57
C ARG A 489 -7.41 21.60 -37.29
N VAL A 490 -8.41 21.02 -37.95
CA VAL A 490 -8.64 19.57 -38.04
C VAL A 490 -8.21 19.05 -39.41
N VAL A 491 -7.38 18.02 -39.43
CA VAL A 491 -6.85 17.40 -40.66
C VAL A 491 -7.34 15.95 -40.78
N PHE A 492 -8.06 15.66 -41.87
CA PHE A 492 -8.48 14.30 -42.24
C PHE A 492 -7.61 13.80 -43.39
N SER A 493 -6.79 12.78 -43.14
CA SER A 493 -5.86 12.27 -44.16
C SER A 493 -6.49 11.22 -45.08
N VAL A 494 -7.66 10.67 -44.74
CA VAL A 494 -8.27 9.52 -45.44
C VAL A 494 -9.65 9.88 -46.02
N PRO A 495 -9.92 9.63 -47.33
CA PRO A 495 -11.18 9.95 -48.00
C PRO A 495 -12.44 9.30 -47.42
N THR A 496 -12.31 8.17 -46.75
CA THR A 496 -13.45 7.40 -46.21
C THR A 496 -13.90 7.88 -44.82
N SER A 497 -13.50 9.08 -44.42
CA SER A 497 -13.87 9.69 -43.14
C SER A 497 -15.32 10.18 -43.19
N ARG A 498 -16.12 9.82 -42.19
CA ARG A 498 -17.56 10.12 -42.15
C ARG A 498 -17.98 10.57 -40.77
N LEU A 499 -18.70 11.69 -40.72
CA LEU A 499 -19.30 12.27 -39.53
C LEU A 499 -20.81 12.32 -39.74
N ASN A 500 -21.54 11.52 -38.98
CA ASN A 500 -22.98 11.35 -39.12
C ASN A 500 -23.69 11.83 -37.86
N GLY A 501 -24.47 12.90 -37.99
CA GLY A 501 -25.34 13.38 -36.92
C GLY A 501 -26.47 12.39 -36.58
N MET A 502 -26.71 11.39 -37.44
CA MET A 502 -27.77 10.41 -37.24
C MET A 502 -29.15 11.10 -37.12
N ALA A 503 -29.97 10.81 -36.11
CA ALA A 503 -31.34 11.33 -36.03
C ALA A 503 -31.45 12.45 -34.99
N GLY A 504 -32.07 13.57 -35.39
CA GLY A 504 -32.29 14.74 -34.52
C GLY A 504 -31.95 16.05 -35.24
N PHE A 505 -31.98 17.17 -34.51
CA PHE A 505 -31.58 18.47 -35.02
C PHE A 505 -30.10 18.73 -34.72
N ASN A 506 -29.24 18.25 -35.61
CA ASN A 506 -27.80 18.33 -35.42
C ASN A 506 -27.23 19.60 -36.04
N THR A 507 -26.34 20.27 -35.32
CA THR A 507 -25.76 21.55 -35.69
C THR A 507 -24.27 21.45 -35.96
N TYR A 508 -23.84 21.88 -37.15
CA TYR A 508 -22.43 22.02 -37.52
C TYR A 508 -22.07 23.50 -37.72
N PHE A 509 -21.13 24.00 -36.93
CA PHE A 509 -20.63 25.39 -36.99
C PHE A 509 -19.60 25.57 -38.13
N LYS A 510 -20.05 25.43 -39.38
CA LYS A 510 -19.19 25.45 -40.58
C LYS A 510 -18.49 26.80 -40.79
N SER A 511 -19.15 27.91 -40.48
CA SER A 511 -18.64 29.27 -40.69
C SER A 511 -17.39 29.59 -39.88
N THR A 512 -17.23 28.96 -38.71
CA THR A 512 -16.07 29.14 -37.82
C THR A 512 -15.06 28.00 -37.94
N SER A 513 -15.34 26.99 -38.77
CA SER A 513 -14.54 25.77 -38.86
C SER A 513 -13.24 25.96 -39.65
N GLN A 514 -12.19 25.26 -39.23
CA GLN A 514 -10.95 25.08 -40.00
C GLN A 514 -10.68 23.60 -40.22
N VAL A 515 -11.10 23.10 -41.38
CA VAL A 515 -10.96 21.67 -41.75
C VAL A 515 -10.14 21.55 -43.03
N THR A 516 -9.27 20.55 -43.11
CA THR A 516 -8.56 20.16 -44.33
C THR A 516 -8.69 18.67 -44.56
N GLY A 517 -8.83 18.30 -45.84
CA GLY A 517 -8.93 16.91 -46.27
C GLY A 517 -10.36 16.45 -46.48
N PRO A 518 -10.53 15.26 -47.08
CA PRO A 518 -11.82 14.71 -47.43
C PRO A 518 -12.56 14.15 -46.20
N ALA A 519 -13.78 14.63 -45.97
CA ALA A 519 -14.69 14.09 -44.96
C ALA A 519 -16.16 14.31 -45.39
N ASP A 520 -16.98 13.27 -45.20
CA ASP A 520 -18.41 13.34 -45.47
C ASP A 520 -19.17 13.76 -44.20
N PHE A 521 -20.00 14.79 -44.34
CA PHE A 521 -20.88 15.30 -43.29
C PHE A 521 -22.31 14.94 -43.62
N LEU A 522 -22.91 14.02 -42.86
CA LEU A 522 -24.27 13.55 -43.08
C LEU A 522 -25.17 13.94 -41.92
N ASN A 523 -26.38 14.38 -42.23
CA ASN A 523 -27.39 14.76 -41.24
C ASN A 523 -26.92 15.87 -40.28
N TRP A 524 -26.22 16.87 -40.81
CA TRP A 524 -25.82 18.08 -40.09
C TRP A 524 -26.44 19.31 -40.75
N THR A 525 -27.08 20.17 -39.95
CA THR A 525 -27.56 21.49 -40.36
C THR A 525 -26.45 22.51 -40.11
N ASN A 526 -26.16 23.37 -41.10
CA ASN A 526 -25.17 24.43 -40.89
C ASN A 526 -25.81 25.54 -40.06
N ALA A 527 -25.17 25.90 -38.94
CA ALA A 527 -25.50 27.09 -38.16
C ALA A 527 -24.76 28.34 -38.65
#